data_AF-A0A853DSF7-F1
#
_entry.id   AF-A0A853DSF7-F1
#
_cell.length_a   1.000
_cell.length_b   1.000
_cell.length_c   1.000
_cell.angle_alpha   90.00
_cell.angle_beta   90.00
_cell.angle_gamma   90.00
#
_symmetry.space_group_name_H-M   'P 1'
#
loop_
_entity.id
_entity.type
_entity.pdbx_description
1 polymer ?
#
loop_
_entity_poly.entity_id
_entity_poly.type
_entity_poly.pdbx_seq_one_letter_code
_entity_poly.pdbx_strand_id
1 'polypeptide(L)'
;MNKNKVTQSTTSDIRDNSELDAEIATMRQAYAEAKSTPCEFPGCDGRYHEPGVDPTEWQHSAGVTRFDNGEVSIDIMRTGAATPVAQVWLEGTYDDLTPDGLRQLADLYATLPALMREQAERLEQITREVEAH
;
A
#
# COMPACT_ATOMS: atom_id res chain seq x y z
N MET A 1 24.33 16.25 -60.82
CA MET A 1 24.06 14.94 -60.18
C MET A 1 25.09 14.81 -59.06
N ASN A 2 24.82 14.69 -57.76
CA ASN A 2 23.60 14.50 -56.99
C ASN A 2 23.67 15.39 -55.74
N LYS A 3 22.59 16.14 -55.48
CA LYS A 3 22.33 16.84 -54.22
C LYS A 3 21.75 15.81 -53.26
N ASN A 4 22.36 15.59 -52.09
CA ASN A 4 21.65 15.03 -50.94
C ASN A 4 22.15 15.76 -49.69
N LYS A 5 21.53 16.92 -49.47
CA LYS A 5 21.56 17.62 -48.19
C LYS A 5 20.66 16.79 -47.28
N VAL A 6 21.26 16.03 -46.35
CA VAL A 6 20.50 15.39 -45.27
C VAL A 6 19.94 16.51 -44.42
N THR A 7 18.66 16.81 -44.63
CA THR A 7 17.89 17.71 -43.80
C THR A 7 17.86 17.10 -42.41
N GLN A 8 18.44 17.80 -41.43
CA GLN A 8 18.15 17.53 -40.02
C GLN A 8 16.64 17.54 -39.85
N SER A 9 16.06 16.39 -39.53
CA SER A 9 14.71 16.32 -38.99
C SER A 9 14.81 16.94 -37.59
N THR A 10 14.55 18.23 -37.49
CA THR A 10 14.21 18.87 -36.22
C THR A 10 12.79 18.45 -35.88
N THR A 11 12.64 17.19 -35.48
CA THR A 11 11.42 16.71 -34.86
C THR A 11 11.40 17.33 -33.47
N SER A 12 10.55 18.34 -33.30
CA SER A 12 9.60 18.58 -32.20
C SER A 12 9.62 17.76 -30.89
N ASP A 13 10.68 17.04 -30.50
CA ASP A 13 10.62 15.97 -29.49
C ASP A 13 11.00 16.41 -28.06
N ILE A 14 11.06 17.72 -27.79
CA ILE A 14 11.43 18.25 -26.45
C ILE A 14 10.33 19.17 -25.87
N ARG A 15 9.31 19.53 -26.65
CA ARG A 15 8.23 20.42 -26.21
C ARG A 15 7.08 19.72 -25.48
N ASP A 16 7.04 18.39 -25.45
CA ASP A 16 5.97 17.59 -24.81
C ASP A 16 6.26 17.15 -23.36
N ASN A 17 7.41 17.50 -22.79
CA ASN A 17 7.67 17.16 -21.38
C ASN A 17 6.88 18.05 -20.41
N SER A 18 6.58 19.31 -20.76
CA SER A 18 5.90 20.22 -19.83
C SER A 18 4.42 19.90 -19.60
N GLU A 19 3.73 19.36 -20.61
CA GLU A 19 2.32 18.95 -20.47
C GLU A 19 2.20 17.68 -19.64
N LEU A 20 3.04 16.67 -19.93
CA LEU A 20 3.13 15.46 -19.12
C LEU A 20 3.57 15.76 -17.68
N ASP A 21 4.55 16.65 -17.48
CA ASP A 21 4.98 17.06 -16.14
C ASP A 21 3.86 17.77 -15.37
N ALA A 22 3.07 18.61 -16.05
CA ALA A 22 1.91 19.28 -15.46
C ALA A 22 0.79 18.28 -15.10
N GLU A 23 0.55 17.28 -15.95
CA GLU A 23 -0.40 16.20 -15.69
C GLU A 23 0.03 15.35 -14.48
N ILE A 24 1.31 14.93 -14.43
CA ILE A 24 1.87 14.20 -13.29
C ILE A 24 1.78 15.02 -12.01
N ALA A 25 2.05 16.32 -12.07
CA ALA A 25 1.92 17.21 -10.91
C ALA A 25 0.46 17.29 -10.43
N THR A 26 -0.49 17.41 -11.36
CA THR A 26 -1.93 17.43 -11.07
C THR A 26 -2.38 16.12 -10.43
N MET A 27 -1.96 14.98 -10.98
CA MET A 27 -2.25 13.67 -10.40
C MET A 27 -1.69 13.55 -8.98
N ARG A 28 -0.41 13.90 -8.77
CA ARG A 28 0.22 13.85 -7.44
C ARG A 28 -0.53 14.71 -6.42
N GLN A 29 -0.98 15.88 -6.82
CA GLN A 29 -1.78 16.74 -5.97
C GLN A 29 -3.11 16.08 -5.61
N ALA A 30 -3.86 15.56 -6.58
CA ALA A 30 -5.13 14.89 -6.34
C ALA A 30 -4.99 13.67 -5.40
N TYR A 31 -3.94 12.86 -5.57
CA TYR A 31 -3.64 11.75 -4.67
C TYR A 31 -3.23 12.22 -3.26
N ALA A 32 -2.47 13.31 -3.16
CA ALA A 32 -2.10 13.87 -1.86
C ALA A 32 -3.34 14.40 -1.10
N GLU A 33 -4.24 15.07 -1.81
CA GLU A 33 -5.52 15.54 -1.27
C GLU A 33 -6.39 14.36 -0.80
N ALA A 34 -6.59 13.34 -1.65
CA ALA A 34 -7.34 12.13 -1.30
C ALA A 34 -6.76 11.43 -0.06
N LYS A 35 -5.44 11.20 -0.04
CA LYS A 35 -4.73 10.60 1.10
C LYS A 35 -4.87 11.41 2.39
N SER A 36 -4.91 12.73 2.29
CA SER A 36 -5.03 13.63 3.46
C SER A 36 -6.48 13.83 3.94
N THR A 37 -7.47 13.31 3.21
CA THR A 37 -8.88 13.49 3.55
C THR A 37 -9.18 12.79 4.88
N PRO A 38 -9.76 13.48 5.87
CA PRO A 38 -10.15 12.87 7.14
C PRO A 38 -11.01 11.64 6.92
N CYS A 39 -10.72 10.57 7.66
CA CYS A 39 -11.39 9.30 7.53
C CYS A 39 -11.97 8.87 8.88
N GLU A 40 -13.21 8.41 8.87
CA GLU A 40 -13.88 7.87 10.06
C GLU A 40 -13.43 6.44 10.40
N PHE A 41 -12.72 5.76 9.48
CA PHE A 41 -12.13 4.46 9.77
C PHE A 41 -10.95 4.61 10.77
N PRO A 42 -11.03 4.00 11.97
CA PRO A 42 -10.02 4.20 13.00
C PRO A 42 -8.61 3.80 12.55
N GLY A 43 -7.68 4.75 12.66
CA GLY A 43 -6.28 4.53 12.30
C GLY A 43 -6.01 4.46 10.78
N CYS A 44 -6.96 4.88 9.94
CA CYS A 44 -6.76 4.91 8.49
C CYS A 44 -5.52 5.72 8.09
N ASP A 45 -4.64 5.14 7.28
CA ASP A 45 -3.42 5.80 6.77
C ASP A 45 -3.62 6.54 5.43
N GLY A 46 -4.83 6.45 4.86
CA GLY A 46 -5.24 7.08 3.61
C GLY A 46 -4.58 6.52 2.35
N ARG A 47 -3.80 5.43 2.45
CA ARG A 47 -3.01 4.90 1.31
C ARG A 47 -3.85 4.51 0.10
N TYR A 48 -5.07 4.03 0.34
CA TYR A 48 -5.97 3.53 -0.70
C TYR A 48 -7.14 4.49 -0.97
N HIS A 49 -7.00 5.77 -0.59
CA HIS A 49 -7.92 6.82 -1.01
C HIS A 49 -7.58 7.23 -2.44
N GLU A 50 -8.46 6.91 -3.38
CA GLU A 50 -8.25 7.17 -4.80
C GLU A 50 -9.02 8.43 -5.24
N PRO A 51 -8.37 9.39 -5.90
CA PRO A 51 -9.06 10.54 -6.46
C PRO A 51 -10.00 10.09 -7.58
N GLY A 52 -11.22 10.60 -7.59
CA GLY A 52 -12.25 10.24 -8.58
C GLY A 52 -13.10 9.03 -8.21
N VAL A 53 -12.79 8.34 -7.10
CA VAL A 53 -13.67 7.34 -6.47
C VAL A 53 -14.48 8.05 -5.38
N ASP A 54 -15.76 7.68 -5.22
CA ASP A 54 -16.59 8.20 -4.14
C ASP A 54 -15.94 7.84 -2.78
N PRO A 55 -15.77 8.79 -1.84
CA PRO A 55 -15.19 8.50 -0.53
C PRO A 55 -15.87 7.36 0.25
N THR A 56 -17.15 7.10 -0.01
CA THR A 56 -17.90 5.99 0.60
C THR A 56 -17.52 4.61 0.04
N GLU A 57 -16.81 4.57 -1.09
CA GLU A 57 -16.32 3.35 -1.75
C GLU A 57 -14.83 3.12 -1.52
N TRP A 58 -14.12 4.06 -0.88
CA TRP A 58 -12.69 3.93 -0.63
C TRP A 58 -12.33 2.66 0.13
N GLN A 59 -11.14 2.15 -0.18
CA GLN A 59 -10.49 1.17 0.67
C GLN A 59 -9.72 1.91 1.77
N HIS A 60 -9.81 1.39 2.98
CA HIS A 60 -9.17 1.92 4.16
C HIS A 60 -8.21 0.87 4.71
N SER A 61 -7.02 1.31 5.12
CA SER A 61 -6.02 0.49 5.79
C SER A 61 -5.69 1.13 7.12
N ALA A 62 -5.73 0.36 8.20
CA ALA A 62 -5.30 0.81 9.52
C ALA A 62 -3.77 0.70 9.68
N GLY A 63 -3.02 0.49 8.60
CA GLY A 63 -1.58 0.33 8.61
C GLY A 63 -1.12 -1.13 8.75
N VAL A 64 0.02 -1.39 8.14
CA VAL A 64 0.60 -2.73 8.00
C VAL A 64 1.54 -3.04 9.16
N THR A 65 1.24 -4.11 9.89
CA THR A 65 2.15 -4.71 10.87
C THR A 65 3.03 -5.74 10.15
N ARG A 66 4.35 -5.63 10.32
CA ARG A 66 5.33 -6.54 9.68
C ARG A 66 6.06 -7.38 10.72
N PHE A 67 6.29 -8.63 10.38
CA PHE A 67 7.05 -9.59 11.16
C PHE A 67 8.08 -10.29 10.28
N ASP A 68 9.20 -10.68 10.88
CA ASP A 68 10.37 -11.24 10.20
C ASP A 68 10.74 -10.46 8.93
N ASN A 69 11.14 -9.20 9.10
CA ASN A 69 11.53 -8.30 8.00
C ASN A 69 10.48 -8.13 6.87
N GLY A 70 9.22 -8.47 7.12
CA GLY A 70 8.13 -8.34 6.15
C GLY A 70 7.66 -9.67 5.55
N GLU A 71 8.32 -10.79 5.87
CA GLU A 71 7.95 -12.13 5.41
C GLU A 71 6.54 -12.53 5.86
N VAL A 72 6.09 -11.96 6.98
CA VAL A 72 4.67 -11.92 7.34
C VAL A 72 4.24 -10.46 7.44
N SER A 73 3.23 -10.08 6.66
CA SER A 73 2.60 -8.77 6.71
C SER A 73 1.11 -8.91 7.02
N ILE A 74 0.61 -8.10 7.95
CA ILE A 74 -0.79 -8.10 8.39
C ILE A 74 -1.33 -6.68 8.21
N ASP A 75 -2.42 -6.53 7.46
CA ASP A 75 -3.11 -5.25 7.29
C ASP A 75 -4.58 -5.41 7.68
N ILE A 76 -5.09 -4.47 8.47
CA ILE A 76 -6.51 -4.42 8.81
C ILE A 76 -7.16 -3.43 7.85
N MET A 77 -8.08 -3.93 7.04
CA MET A 77 -8.67 -3.19 5.94
C MET A 77 -10.19 -3.21 5.96
N ARG A 78 -10.77 -2.19 5.33
CA ARG A 78 -12.20 -2.07 5.07
C ARG A 78 -12.41 -1.52 3.66
N THR A 79 -13.30 -2.11 2.87
CA THR A 79 -13.71 -1.54 1.57
C THR A 79 -15.11 -0.97 1.71
N GLY A 80 -15.24 0.34 1.52
CA GLY A 80 -16.47 1.09 1.74
C GLY A 80 -17.08 0.82 3.10
N ALA A 81 -18.38 0.45 3.12
CA ALA A 81 -19.15 0.15 4.33
C ALA A 81 -19.10 -1.32 4.79
N ALA A 82 -18.23 -2.16 4.21
CA ALA A 82 -18.11 -3.56 4.61
C ALA A 82 -17.59 -3.70 6.06
N THR A 83 -17.78 -4.87 6.67
CA THR A 83 -17.13 -5.20 7.94
C THR A 83 -15.61 -5.21 7.76
N PRO A 84 -14.83 -4.59 8.68
CA PRO A 84 -13.38 -4.65 8.63
C PRO A 84 -12.86 -6.09 8.70
N VAL A 85 -11.77 -6.38 7.99
CA VAL A 85 -11.10 -7.68 7.97
C VAL A 85 -9.58 -7.52 8.07
N ALA A 86 -8.89 -8.53 8.59
CA ALA A 86 -7.44 -8.62 8.48
C ALA A 86 -7.06 -9.40 7.21
N GLN A 87 -6.14 -8.86 6.41
CA GLN A 87 -5.45 -9.56 5.34
C GLN A 87 -4.03 -9.91 5.78
N VAL A 88 -3.60 -11.13 5.49
CA VAL A 88 -2.29 -11.66 5.87
C VAL A 88 -1.58 -12.13 4.62
N TRP A 89 -0.37 -11.61 4.38
CA TRP A 89 0.52 -12.04 3.31
C TRP A 89 1.72 -12.75 3.90
N LEU A 90 2.12 -13.83 3.24
CA LEU A 90 3.27 -14.65 3.58
C LEU A 90 4.19 -14.66 2.36
N GLU A 91 5.31 -13.96 2.44
CA GLU A 91 6.27 -13.78 1.33
C GLU A 91 7.57 -14.59 1.51
N GLY A 92 7.67 -15.31 2.64
CA GLY A 92 8.83 -16.11 3.08
C GLY A 92 9.53 -16.93 2.01
N THR A 93 10.79 -16.62 1.73
CA THR A 93 11.71 -17.54 1.03
C THR A 93 12.98 -17.74 1.87
N TYR A 94 13.18 -18.97 2.38
CA TYR A 94 14.38 -19.34 3.14
C TYR A 94 15.09 -20.50 2.45
N ASP A 95 16.24 -20.21 1.85
CA ASP A 95 17.08 -21.19 1.17
C ASP A 95 18.36 -21.47 1.97
N ASP A 96 18.93 -22.67 1.79
CA ASP A 96 20.24 -23.08 2.32
C ASP A 96 20.43 -22.92 3.85
N LEU A 97 19.36 -23.10 4.63
CA LEU A 97 19.41 -22.99 6.10
C LEU A 97 20.26 -24.09 6.74
N THR A 98 21.17 -23.67 7.62
CA THR A 98 21.90 -24.58 8.52
C THR A 98 21.00 -25.04 9.68
N PRO A 99 21.38 -26.10 10.43
CA PRO A 99 20.66 -26.48 11.64
C PRO A 99 20.49 -25.35 12.66
N ASP A 100 21.49 -24.47 12.80
CA ASP A 100 21.39 -23.31 13.68
C ASP A 100 20.43 -22.24 13.12
N GLY A 101 20.41 -22.06 11.80
CA GLY A 101 19.42 -21.19 11.13
C GLY A 101 17.98 -21.67 11.36
N LEU A 102 17.74 -22.99 11.29
CA LEU A 102 16.42 -23.55 11.61
C LEU A 102 16.00 -23.31 13.07
N ARG A 103 16.93 -23.40 14.03
CA ARG A 103 16.64 -23.10 15.43
C ARG A 103 16.30 -21.62 15.64
N GLN A 104 17.07 -20.72 15.03
CA GLN A 104 16.81 -19.29 15.10
C GLN A 104 15.44 -18.92 14.50
N LEU A 105 15.08 -19.51 13.36
CA LEU A 105 13.75 -19.32 12.77
C LEU A 105 12.65 -19.88 13.67
N ALA A 106 12.85 -21.06 14.28
CA ALA A 106 11.88 -21.62 15.23
C ALA A 106 11.68 -20.69 16.44
N ASP A 107 12.76 -20.15 17.00
CA ASP A 107 12.69 -19.22 18.13
C ASP A 107 12.00 -17.90 17.74
N LEU A 108 12.29 -17.38 16.53
CA LEU A 108 11.62 -16.20 16.00
C LEU A 108 10.11 -16.45 15.84
N TYR A 109 9.74 -17.49 15.10
CA TYR A 109 8.34 -17.81 14.79
C TYR A 109 7.53 -18.30 16.00
N ALA A 110 8.18 -18.70 17.10
CA ALA A 110 7.50 -18.95 18.37
C ALA A 110 6.73 -17.73 18.91
N THR A 111 7.10 -16.52 18.48
CA THR A 111 6.44 -15.26 18.86
C THR A 111 5.25 -14.88 17.97
N LEU A 112 5.14 -15.46 16.76
CA LEU A 112 4.08 -15.13 15.79
C LEU A 112 2.66 -15.33 16.33
N PRO A 113 2.33 -16.39 17.11
CA PRO A 113 1.00 -16.55 17.67
C PRO A 113 0.59 -15.43 18.64
N ALA A 114 1.53 -14.80 19.35
CA ALA A 114 1.22 -13.68 20.22
C ALA A 114 0.86 -12.43 19.39
N LEU A 115 1.65 -12.15 18.35
CA LEU A 115 1.37 -11.07 17.41
C LEU A 115 -0.01 -11.21 16.75
N MET A 116 -0.38 -12.43 16.32
CA MET A 116 -1.69 -12.69 15.69
C MET A 116 -2.86 -12.42 16.65
N ARG A 117 -2.71 -12.72 17.94
CA ARG A 117 -3.75 -12.39 18.94
C ARG A 117 -3.87 -10.90 19.16
N GLU A 118 -2.74 -10.19 19.24
CA GLU A 118 -2.75 -8.73 19.34
C GLU A 118 -3.46 -8.07 18.14
N GLN A 119 -3.18 -8.54 16.92
CA GLN A 119 -3.87 -8.03 15.74
C GLN A 119 -5.36 -8.41 15.70
N ALA A 120 -5.75 -9.57 16.25
CA ALA A 120 -7.15 -9.94 16.38
C ALA A 120 -7.88 -9.03 17.38
N GLU A 121 -7.30 -8.76 18.55
CA GLU A 121 -7.85 -7.82 19.54
C GLU A 121 -8.00 -6.41 18.95
N ARG A 122 -7.01 -5.99 18.15
CA ARG A 122 -7.05 -4.72 17.42
C ARG A 122 -8.18 -4.68 16.38
N LEU A 123 -8.36 -5.75 15.60
CA LEU A 123 -9.46 -5.87 14.64
C LEU A 123 -10.82 -5.81 15.34
N GLU A 124 -10.98 -6.55 16.44
CA GLU A 124 -12.21 -6.52 17.23
C GLU A 124 -12.52 -5.11 17.75
N GLN A 125 -11.50 -4.37 18.19
CA GLN A 125 -11.67 -2.99 18.64
C GLN A 125 -12.11 -2.07 17.50
N ILE A 126 -11.47 -2.15 16.35
CA ILE A 126 -11.83 -1.35 15.16
C ILE A 126 -13.26 -1.68 14.71
N THR A 127 -13.65 -2.94 14.69
CA THR A 127 -15.01 -3.35 14.33
C THR A 127 -16.05 -2.73 15.27
N ARG A 128 -15.81 -2.76 16.60
CA ARG A 128 -16.71 -2.12 17.57
C ARG A 128 -16.84 -0.61 17.36
N GLU A 129 -15.74 0.07 17.05
CA GLU A 129 -15.74 1.52 16.81
C GLU A 129 -16.49 1.89 15.53
N VAL A 130 -16.31 1.11 14.46
CA VAL A 130 -17.03 1.31 13.20
C VAL A 130 -18.53 1.05 13.34
N GLU A 131 -18.95 0.05 14.11
CA GLU A 131 -20.37 -0.27 14.33
C GLU A 131 -21.09 0.71 15.27
N ALA A 132 -20.34 1.48 16.06
CA ALA A 132 -20.89 2.47 16.98
C ALA A 132 -21.25 3.81 16.30
N HIS A 133 -20.88 3.98 15.03
CA HIS A 133 -21.10 5.16 14.21
C HIS A 133 -22.15 4.91 13.13
#